data_AF-A0A970HX87-F1
#
_entry.id   AF-A0A970HX87-F1
#
_cell.length_a   1.000
_cell.length_b   1.000
_cell.length_c   1.000
_cell.angle_alpha   90.00
_cell.angle_beta   90.00
_cell.angle_gamma   90.00
#
_symmetry.space_group_name_H-M   'P 1'
#
loop_
_entity.id
_entity.type
_entity.pdbx_description
1 polymer ?
#
loop_
_entity_poly.entity_id
_entity_poly.type
_entity_poly.pdbx_seq_one_letter_code
_entity_poly.pdbx_strand_id
1 'polypeptide(L)'
;MRSRLAATLVLMIIVTVALAGCLDRLPGGLGSPLPDPPGGGSGAQPPGGEPDPDPDPGQPGGGGEEPGPDPDPDPPGGGDDPSSGTGVVELIRIPVSRSADDGWRDTSSDPVGIWLNTPTIWFGGAPGSYEASAFFRWTNVNIPKGAKILEAKVLVMHAPQQWPGLNKYDTRVDIRGFAYDNLEPFSPSRDVAELQPTTAIKPWDIEEEWSSTEPEWHETPDISHIIQEIVDRSGWRAGNALGLIFESRPGDRSTEYNRVIYAYDSGSDVAPVLYVRFTR
;
A
#
# COMPACT_ATOMS: atom_id res chain seq x y z
N MET A 1 -7.64 42.37 5.05
CA MET A 1 -6.24 42.65 4.64
C MET A 1 -5.23 41.72 5.27
N ARG A 2 -5.15 41.54 6.61
CA ARG A 2 -4.09 40.70 7.24
C ARG A 2 -4.06 39.23 6.79
N SER A 3 -5.20 38.59 6.50
CA SER A 3 -5.26 37.17 6.10
C SER A 3 -4.53 36.84 4.80
N ARG A 4 -4.63 37.70 3.76
CA ARG A 4 -4.03 37.39 2.45
C ARG A 4 -2.50 37.36 2.47
N LEU A 5 -1.83 38.15 3.31
CA LEU A 5 -0.36 38.13 3.40
C LEU A 5 0.18 36.83 4.01
N ALA A 6 -0.56 36.16 4.89
CA ALA A 6 -0.13 34.88 5.46
C ALA A 6 -0.08 33.78 4.39
N ALA A 7 -1.18 33.62 3.62
CA ALA A 7 -1.26 32.65 2.53
C ALA A 7 -0.18 32.88 1.45
N THR A 8 0.05 34.13 1.03
CA THR A 8 1.08 34.45 0.03
C THR A 8 2.51 34.15 0.56
N LEU A 9 2.77 34.29 1.86
CA LEU A 9 4.08 34.01 2.44
C LEU A 9 4.37 32.50 2.49
N VAL A 10 3.38 31.68 2.83
CA VAL A 10 3.50 30.20 2.82
C VAL A 10 3.77 29.70 1.39
N LEU A 11 3.01 30.18 0.41
CA LEU A 11 3.14 29.77 -1.00
C LEU A 11 4.53 30.08 -1.58
N MET A 12 5.12 31.24 -1.25
CA MET A 12 6.48 31.62 -1.67
C MET A 12 7.58 30.69 -1.11
N ILE A 13 7.38 30.15 0.10
CA ILE A 13 8.36 29.28 0.76
C ILE A 13 8.32 27.86 0.16
N ILE A 14 7.12 27.32 -0.11
CA ILE A 14 6.93 25.98 -0.69
C ILE A 14 7.64 25.86 -2.05
N VAL A 15 7.49 26.85 -2.94
CA VAL A 15 8.15 26.89 -4.26
C VAL A 15 9.68 26.86 -4.14
N THR A 16 10.24 27.44 -3.08
CA THR A 16 11.70 27.50 -2.88
C THR A 16 12.30 26.13 -2.56
N VAL A 17 11.57 25.26 -1.85
CA VAL A 17 12.03 23.89 -1.52
C VAL A 17 12.08 23.01 -2.77
N ALA A 18 11.14 23.16 -3.70
CA ALA A 18 11.10 22.38 -4.95
C ALA A 18 12.32 22.63 -5.86
N LEU A 19 12.92 23.82 -5.84
CA LEU A 19 14.15 24.12 -6.59
C LEU A 19 15.44 23.69 -5.88
N ALA A 20 15.43 23.48 -4.57
CA ALA A 20 16.63 23.16 -3.79
C ALA A 20 17.19 21.75 -4.07
N GLY A 21 16.36 20.81 -4.55
CA GLY A 21 16.73 19.40 -4.74
C GLY A 21 17.67 19.09 -5.92
N CYS A 22 18.14 20.08 -6.68
CA CYS A 22 18.81 19.85 -7.97
C CYS A 22 20.25 20.41 -8.06
N LEU A 23 20.87 20.85 -6.96
CA LEU A 23 22.20 21.47 -7.00
C LEU A 23 23.14 21.08 -5.85
N ASP A 24 23.61 19.83 -5.84
CA ASP A 24 25.00 19.55 -5.43
C ASP A 24 25.52 18.18 -5.92
N ARG A 25 26.11 18.13 -7.13
CA ARG A 25 27.02 17.03 -7.53
C ARG A 25 27.96 17.39 -8.68
N LEU A 26 29.15 17.89 -8.34
CA LEU A 26 30.32 17.91 -9.24
C LEU A 26 31.50 17.13 -8.60
N PRO A 27 32.28 16.33 -9.36
CA PRO A 27 33.21 15.37 -8.78
C PRO A 27 34.68 15.83 -8.73
N GLY A 28 35.39 15.41 -7.67
CA GLY A 28 36.84 15.46 -7.54
C GLY A 28 37.28 14.96 -6.15
N GLY A 29 38.34 14.16 -5.98
CA GLY A 29 39.24 13.59 -6.98
C GLY A 29 40.08 12.40 -6.46
N LEU A 30 40.94 11.89 -7.33
CA LEU A 30 41.73 10.64 -7.23
C LEU A 30 42.49 10.41 -5.90
N GLY A 31 42.50 9.16 -5.41
CA GLY A 31 43.39 8.70 -4.33
C GLY A 31 43.41 7.18 -4.14
N SER A 32 44.57 6.55 -4.31
CA SER A 32 44.88 5.10 -4.14
C SER A 32 46.42 4.93 -4.17
N PRO A 33 47.06 3.87 -3.61
CA PRO A 33 46.53 2.51 -3.38
C PRO A 33 46.81 1.89 -1.98
N LEU A 34 46.64 0.57 -1.88
CA LEU A 34 46.80 -0.35 -0.72
C LEU A 34 48.22 -0.44 -0.13
N PRO A 35 48.37 -1.08 1.06
CA PRO A 35 49.00 -2.42 1.06
C PRO A 35 48.34 -3.50 1.96
N ASP A 36 48.56 -4.76 1.58
CA ASP A 36 48.29 -6.03 2.30
C ASP A 36 49.62 -6.75 2.62
N PRO A 37 49.66 -7.98 3.23
CA PRO A 37 49.06 -8.49 4.47
C PRO A 37 50.18 -9.04 5.43
N PRO A 38 49.91 -9.81 6.51
CA PRO A 38 49.61 -11.27 6.46
C PRO A 38 48.58 -11.73 7.54
N GLY A 39 48.14 -13.00 7.68
CA GLY A 39 48.35 -14.23 6.90
C GLY A 39 48.32 -15.51 7.77
N GLY A 40 47.38 -16.43 7.51
CA GLY A 40 47.24 -17.77 8.15
C GLY A 40 46.02 -17.93 9.08
N GLY A 41 45.44 -19.13 9.28
CA GLY A 41 45.65 -20.41 8.58
C GLY A 41 45.00 -21.64 9.27
N SER A 42 44.47 -22.60 8.50
CA SER A 42 43.86 -23.90 8.90
C SER A 42 42.57 -23.84 9.77
N GLY A 43 41.59 -24.75 9.69
CA GLY A 43 41.36 -25.89 8.77
C GLY A 43 41.16 -27.24 9.49
N ALA A 44 39.96 -27.83 9.47
CA ALA A 44 39.66 -29.22 9.91
C ALA A 44 38.24 -29.73 9.49
N GLN A 45 38.16 -30.91 8.83
CA GLN A 45 36.98 -31.77 8.50
C GLN A 45 37.50 -33.02 7.70
N PRO A 46 36.82 -34.20 7.57
CA PRO A 46 35.73 -34.86 8.32
C PRO A 46 36.34 -35.90 9.32
N PRO A 47 36.11 -37.25 9.38
CA PRO A 47 35.25 -38.26 8.66
C PRO A 47 33.87 -38.49 9.33
N GLY A 48 33.02 -39.48 9.00
CA GLY A 48 32.99 -40.47 7.88
C GLY A 48 32.59 -41.92 8.29
N GLY A 49 31.88 -42.65 7.41
CA GLY A 49 31.39 -44.05 7.57
C GLY A 49 29.92 -44.16 8.05
N GLU A 50 28.94 -44.85 7.45
CA GLU A 50 28.81 -46.23 6.86
C GLU A 50 28.52 -47.35 7.91
N PRO A 51 27.80 -48.45 7.56
CA PRO A 51 26.47 -48.52 6.92
C PRO A 51 25.50 -49.54 7.63
N ASP A 52 24.28 -49.71 7.12
CA ASP A 52 23.35 -50.80 7.53
C ASP A 52 23.82 -52.20 7.08
N PRO A 53 23.38 -53.27 7.76
CA PRO A 53 23.10 -54.53 7.06
C PRO A 53 21.79 -55.27 7.49
N ASP A 54 20.97 -55.54 6.46
CA ASP A 54 20.13 -56.73 6.21
C ASP A 54 18.88 -57.12 7.06
N PRO A 55 17.89 -57.80 6.42
CA PRO A 55 16.65 -58.29 7.04
C PRO A 55 16.68 -59.80 7.40
N ASP A 56 15.73 -60.26 8.21
CA ASP A 56 15.52 -61.68 8.55
C ASP A 56 14.08 -62.14 8.20
N PRO A 57 13.86 -63.30 7.52
CA PRO A 57 12.53 -63.76 7.08
C PRO A 57 11.98 -64.97 7.86
N GLY A 58 10.67 -65.03 8.12
CA GLY A 58 10.06 -66.24 8.70
C GLY A 58 8.54 -66.24 8.96
N GLN A 59 7.79 -66.96 8.12
CA GLN A 59 6.48 -67.58 8.41
C GLN A 59 6.69 -68.97 9.09
N PRO A 60 5.68 -69.80 9.49
CA PRO A 60 4.21 -69.72 9.24
C PRO A 60 3.26 -70.06 10.42
N GLY A 61 1.95 -69.92 10.19
CA GLY A 61 0.86 -70.69 10.83
C GLY A 61 0.00 -69.94 11.86
N GLY A 62 -1.32 -70.17 11.97
CA GLY A 62 -2.21 -70.96 11.08
C GLY A 62 -3.56 -71.32 11.72
N GLY A 63 -4.56 -71.65 10.88
CA GLY A 63 -5.84 -72.27 11.28
C GLY A 63 -6.99 -71.30 11.63
N GLY A 64 -8.23 -71.77 11.43
CA GLY A 64 -9.47 -71.10 11.90
C GLY A 64 -10.40 -70.61 10.78
N GLU A 65 -11.27 -71.49 10.28
CA GLU A 65 -12.48 -71.09 9.55
C GLU A 65 -13.68 -71.07 10.53
N GLU A 66 -14.32 -69.92 10.71
CA GLU A 66 -15.69 -69.84 11.22
C GLU A 66 -16.51 -68.92 10.28
N PRO A 67 -17.68 -69.36 9.78
CA PRO A 67 -18.56 -68.51 8.98
C PRO A 67 -19.38 -67.59 9.90
N GLY A 68 -19.09 -66.29 9.85
CA GLY A 68 -19.95 -65.27 10.46
C GLY A 68 -21.30 -65.15 9.75
N PRO A 69 -22.33 -64.60 10.42
CA PRO A 69 -23.66 -64.38 9.83
C PRO A 69 -23.63 -63.29 8.73
N ASP A 70 -24.72 -63.26 7.95
CA ASP A 70 -24.92 -62.33 6.83
C ASP A 70 -24.77 -60.84 7.22
N PRO A 71 -24.35 -59.97 6.27
CA PRO A 71 -24.16 -58.54 6.54
C PRO A 71 -25.49 -57.81 6.80
N ASP A 72 -25.46 -56.90 7.78
CA ASP A 72 -26.51 -55.88 7.96
C ASP A 72 -26.65 -54.98 6.72
N PRO A 73 -27.86 -54.45 6.44
CA PRO A 73 -28.12 -53.62 5.26
C PRO A 73 -27.43 -52.25 5.33
N ASP A 74 -26.95 -51.76 4.18
CA ASP A 74 -26.25 -50.47 4.05
C ASP A 74 -27.05 -49.28 4.63
N PRO A 75 -26.41 -48.36 5.37
CA PRO A 75 -27.03 -47.09 5.73
C PRO A 75 -27.22 -46.22 4.48
N PRO A 76 -28.39 -45.58 4.29
CA PRO A 76 -28.70 -44.90 3.04
C PRO A 76 -27.92 -43.59 2.86
N GLY A 77 -27.17 -43.52 1.76
CA GLY A 77 -26.92 -42.26 1.04
C GLY A 77 -26.25 -41.13 1.82
N GLY A 78 -25.02 -41.33 2.29
CA GLY A 78 -24.12 -40.22 2.62
C GLY A 78 -23.72 -39.47 1.35
N GLY A 79 -24.60 -38.60 0.86
CA GLY A 79 -24.56 -38.08 -0.51
C GLY A 79 -25.15 -36.68 -0.67
N ASP A 80 -24.70 -35.75 0.17
CA ASP A 80 -24.66 -34.30 -0.12
C ASP A 80 -23.74 -33.65 0.93
N ASP A 81 -22.41 -33.78 0.75
CA ASP A 81 -21.47 -32.83 1.35
C ASP A 81 -21.50 -31.57 0.47
N PRO A 82 -22.01 -30.43 0.95
CA PRO A 82 -22.02 -29.19 0.20
C PRO A 82 -20.58 -28.64 0.17
N SER A 83 -19.77 -29.18 -0.75
CA SER A 83 -18.36 -28.86 -0.95
C SER A 83 -18.13 -27.36 -0.77
N SER A 84 -17.59 -27.01 0.41
CA SER A 84 -17.66 -25.65 0.90
C SER A 84 -16.68 -24.81 0.10
N GLY A 85 -17.24 -24.01 -0.83
CA GLY A 85 -16.55 -23.16 -1.81
C GLY A 85 -15.66 -22.11 -1.17
N THR A 86 -14.56 -22.57 -0.58
CA THR A 86 -13.51 -21.82 0.08
C THR A 86 -12.57 -21.31 -1.00
N GLY A 87 -13.07 -20.34 -1.78
CA GLY A 87 -12.30 -19.61 -2.79
C GLY A 87 -10.97 -19.16 -2.20
N VAL A 88 -9.88 -19.43 -2.92
CA VAL A 88 -8.52 -19.32 -2.38
C VAL A 88 -8.27 -17.88 -1.92
N VAL A 89 -7.93 -17.73 -0.64
CA VAL A 89 -7.60 -16.41 -0.07
C VAL A 89 -6.23 -15.99 -0.57
N GLU A 90 -6.22 -14.96 -1.40
CA GLU A 90 -5.01 -14.32 -1.91
C GLU A 90 -4.78 -12.96 -1.26
N LEU A 91 -3.52 -12.55 -1.24
CA LEU A 91 -3.05 -11.31 -0.64
C LEU A 91 -2.06 -10.64 -1.59
N ILE A 92 -2.29 -9.36 -1.89
CA ILE A 92 -1.37 -8.52 -2.67
C ILE A 92 -0.94 -7.30 -1.85
N ARG A 93 0.32 -6.88 -2.05
CA ARG A 93 0.87 -5.61 -1.58
C ARG A 93 1.56 -4.95 -2.76
N ILE A 94 1.02 -3.84 -3.25
CA ILE A 94 1.52 -3.14 -4.43
C ILE A 94 1.95 -1.73 -4.00
N PRO A 95 3.25 -1.37 -4.05
CA PRO A 95 3.68 0.01 -3.87
C PRO A 95 3.33 0.85 -5.12
N VAL A 96 3.20 2.17 -4.96
CA VAL A 96 3.27 3.09 -6.10
C VAL A 96 4.63 2.89 -6.80
N SER A 97 4.64 2.89 -8.13
CA SER A 97 5.79 2.42 -8.93
C SER A 97 6.43 3.49 -9.82
N ARG A 98 5.88 4.71 -9.85
CA ARG A 98 6.39 5.86 -10.64
C ARG A 98 5.74 7.19 -10.22
N SER A 99 6.45 8.28 -10.43
CA SER A 99 6.13 9.68 -10.09
C SER A 99 4.83 10.28 -10.67
N ALA A 100 4.18 9.58 -11.60
CA ALA A 100 2.91 9.97 -12.24
C ALA A 100 1.72 9.13 -11.75
N ASP A 101 1.94 8.29 -10.73
CA ASP A 101 0.95 7.44 -10.10
C ASP A 101 0.63 7.85 -8.64
N ASP A 102 1.31 8.84 -8.08
CA ASP A 102 0.90 9.50 -6.83
C ASP A 102 1.12 11.02 -6.88
N GLY A 103 0.56 11.74 -5.90
CA GLY A 103 0.65 13.19 -5.80
C GLY A 103 -0.38 13.80 -4.86
N TRP A 104 -0.49 15.12 -4.89
CA TRP A 104 -1.48 15.87 -4.11
C TRP A 104 -2.02 17.09 -4.85
N ARG A 105 -3.24 17.49 -4.52
CA ARG A 105 -3.95 18.66 -5.05
C ARG A 105 -4.00 19.73 -3.97
N ASP A 106 -3.54 20.95 -4.25
CA ASP A 106 -3.77 22.12 -3.40
C ASP A 106 -5.14 22.70 -3.75
N THR A 107 -6.11 22.59 -2.83
CA THR A 107 -7.48 23.08 -3.05
C THR A 107 -7.69 24.52 -2.54
N SER A 108 -6.64 25.13 -1.97
CA SER A 108 -6.67 26.49 -1.41
C SER A 108 -6.20 27.59 -2.37
N SER A 109 -5.55 27.23 -3.48
CA SER A 109 -5.07 28.15 -4.51
C SER A 109 -6.03 28.32 -5.69
N ASP A 110 -5.91 29.45 -6.38
CA ASP A 110 -6.63 29.77 -7.62
C ASP A 110 -5.60 30.27 -8.67
N PRO A 111 -5.37 29.54 -9.78
CA PRO A 111 -5.94 28.25 -10.10
C PRO A 111 -5.46 27.13 -9.16
N VAL A 112 -6.30 26.12 -8.95
CA VAL A 112 -5.94 24.90 -8.21
C VAL A 112 -4.82 24.16 -8.96
N GLY A 113 -3.74 23.84 -8.25
CA GLY A 113 -2.64 23.03 -8.76
C GLY A 113 -2.72 21.57 -8.30
N ILE A 114 -2.38 20.64 -9.21
CA ILE A 114 -1.94 19.30 -8.82
C ILE A 114 -0.40 19.23 -8.85
N TRP A 115 0.16 18.54 -7.87
CA TRP A 115 1.58 18.35 -7.67
C TRP A 115 1.93 16.88 -7.88
N LEU A 116 2.80 16.62 -8.84
CA LEU A 116 3.33 15.32 -9.25
C LEU A 116 4.85 15.39 -9.24
N ASN A 117 5.55 14.26 -9.14
CA ASN A 117 7.01 14.21 -9.06
C ASN A 117 7.57 14.97 -7.82
N THR A 118 6.86 14.92 -6.69
CA THR A 118 7.23 15.62 -5.43
C THR A 118 7.53 14.60 -4.33
N PRO A 119 8.60 14.76 -3.54
CA PRO A 119 9.01 13.74 -2.55
C PRO A 119 8.00 13.56 -1.39
N THR A 120 7.10 14.51 -1.18
CA THR A 120 6.05 14.42 -0.15
C THR A 120 4.67 14.74 -0.68
N ILE A 121 3.68 14.05 -0.14
CA ILE A 121 2.25 14.18 -0.44
C ILE A 121 1.54 14.75 0.79
N TRP A 122 0.70 15.74 0.57
CA TRP A 122 0.00 16.50 1.62
C TRP A 122 -1.52 16.21 1.56
N PHE A 123 -2.17 16.03 2.72
CA PHE A 123 -3.63 15.91 2.80
C PHE A 123 -4.22 16.45 4.11
N GLY A 124 -5.50 16.80 4.07
CA GLY A 124 -6.20 17.47 5.17
C GLY A 124 -6.25 18.99 4.97
N GLY A 125 -6.36 19.74 6.06
CA GLY A 125 -6.64 21.18 6.04
C GLY A 125 -8.13 21.47 5.86
N ALA A 126 -8.53 22.74 5.84
CA ALA A 126 -9.96 23.10 5.91
C ALA A 126 -10.39 24.13 4.85
N PRO A 127 -11.65 24.07 4.36
CA PRO A 127 -12.15 24.98 3.34
C PRO A 127 -12.01 26.46 3.71
N GLY A 128 -11.23 27.19 2.91
CA GLY A 128 -10.93 28.62 3.12
C GLY A 128 -9.68 28.91 3.96
N SER A 129 -8.97 27.87 4.41
CA SER A 129 -7.55 27.92 4.79
C SER A 129 -6.72 27.18 3.73
N TYR A 130 -5.49 26.78 4.07
CA TYR A 130 -4.80 25.71 3.34
C TYR A 130 -5.57 24.39 3.46
N GLU A 131 -5.70 23.67 2.36
CA GLU A 131 -6.40 22.40 2.23
C GLU A 131 -5.77 21.63 1.07
N ALA A 132 -5.57 20.32 1.25
CA ALA A 132 -4.97 19.45 0.26
C ALA A 132 -5.65 18.07 0.23
N SER A 133 -5.68 17.48 -0.97
CA SER A 133 -6.15 16.10 -1.19
C SER A 133 -5.03 15.25 -1.78
N ALA A 134 -4.67 14.15 -1.12
CA ALA A 134 -3.72 13.18 -1.66
C ALA A 134 -4.40 12.25 -2.67
N PHE A 135 -3.68 11.81 -3.70
CA PHE A 135 -4.19 10.84 -4.67
C PHE A 135 -3.11 9.82 -5.06
N PHE A 136 -3.57 8.62 -5.39
CA PHE A 136 -2.73 7.45 -5.61
C PHE A 136 -3.30 6.55 -6.70
N ARG A 137 -2.41 5.79 -7.34
CA ARG A 137 -2.70 4.84 -8.40
C ARG A 137 -1.72 3.67 -8.31
N TRP A 138 -2.22 2.47 -8.48
CA TRP A 138 -1.43 1.24 -8.45
C TRP A 138 -1.66 0.47 -9.74
N THR A 139 -0.58 0.16 -10.45
CA THR A 139 -0.58 -0.66 -11.68
C THR A 139 -0.61 -2.15 -11.37
N ASN A 140 -0.98 -2.98 -12.35
CA ASN A 140 -0.85 -4.44 -12.30
C ASN A 140 -1.66 -5.08 -11.14
N VAL A 141 -2.83 -4.52 -10.83
CA VAL A 141 -3.69 -4.99 -9.72
C VAL A 141 -4.32 -6.33 -10.12
N ASN A 142 -3.67 -7.42 -9.75
CA ASN A 142 -3.99 -8.78 -10.20
C ASN A 142 -5.20 -9.42 -9.47
N ILE A 143 -6.23 -8.62 -9.22
CA ILE A 143 -7.52 -9.03 -8.66
C ILE A 143 -8.47 -9.33 -9.84
N PRO A 144 -9.03 -10.55 -9.96
CA PRO A 144 -10.06 -10.84 -10.95
C PRO A 144 -11.31 -9.98 -10.78
N LYS A 145 -12.04 -9.76 -11.88
CA LYS A 145 -13.33 -9.08 -11.84
C LYS A 145 -14.34 -9.87 -11.01
N GLY A 146 -15.04 -9.20 -10.09
CA GLY A 146 -16.00 -9.83 -9.19
C GLY A 146 -15.38 -10.70 -8.09
N ALA A 147 -14.05 -10.65 -7.90
CA ALA A 147 -13.40 -11.27 -6.74
C ALA A 147 -13.90 -10.61 -5.45
N LYS A 148 -14.15 -11.41 -4.41
CA LYS A 148 -14.67 -10.90 -3.14
C LYS A 148 -13.54 -10.31 -2.32
N ILE A 149 -13.56 -9.00 -2.10
CA ILE A 149 -12.61 -8.32 -1.21
C ILE A 149 -12.98 -8.68 0.24
N LEU A 150 -11.98 -9.09 1.02
CA LEU A 150 -12.13 -9.48 2.43
C LEU A 150 -11.55 -8.45 3.41
N GLU A 151 -10.66 -7.59 2.91
CA GLU A 151 -9.99 -6.48 3.60
C GLU A 151 -9.15 -5.74 2.56
N ALA A 152 -9.15 -4.41 2.61
CA ALA A 152 -8.21 -3.59 1.85
C ALA A 152 -7.79 -2.36 2.64
N LYS A 153 -6.54 -1.94 2.48
CA LYS A 153 -5.94 -0.79 3.18
C LYS A 153 -4.92 -0.11 2.27
N VAL A 154 -4.69 1.18 2.48
CA VAL A 154 -3.44 1.83 2.06
C VAL A 154 -2.52 1.92 3.27
N LEU A 155 -1.27 1.53 3.11
CA LEU A 155 -0.21 1.86 4.05
C LEU A 155 0.54 3.07 3.52
N VAL A 156 0.76 4.06 4.37
CA VAL A 156 1.51 5.28 4.06
C VAL A 156 2.58 5.48 5.13
N MET A 157 3.80 5.84 4.74
CA MET A 157 4.81 6.25 5.72
C MET A 157 4.80 7.78 5.85
N HIS A 158 4.66 8.27 7.08
CA HIS A 158 4.66 9.72 7.30
C HIS A 158 6.05 10.32 7.04
N ALA A 159 6.07 11.54 6.53
CA ALA A 159 7.27 12.35 6.43
C ALA A 159 7.49 13.06 7.79
N PRO A 160 8.68 12.99 8.41
CA PRO A 160 8.96 13.65 9.69
C PRO A 160 8.76 15.17 9.68
N GLN A 161 8.76 15.78 10.87
CA GLN A 161 8.29 17.14 11.07
C GLN A 161 9.18 18.20 10.40
N GLN A 162 8.76 18.69 9.23
CA GLN A 162 9.42 19.80 8.53
C GLN A 162 9.21 21.16 9.22
N TRP A 163 8.07 21.35 9.91
CA TRP A 163 7.66 22.61 10.53
C TRP A 163 6.95 22.35 11.88
N PRO A 164 7.07 23.22 12.89
CA PRO A 164 6.36 23.06 14.17
C PRO A 164 4.86 22.81 13.95
N GLY A 165 4.30 21.78 14.57
CA GLY A 165 2.87 21.43 14.47
C GLY A 165 2.49 20.41 13.38
N LEU A 166 3.35 20.19 12.37
CA LEU A 166 3.06 19.24 11.29
C LEU A 166 2.79 17.82 11.81
N ASN A 167 1.77 17.15 11.26
CA ASN A 167 1.27 15.83 11.68
C ASN A 167 0.73 15.71 13.13
N LYS A 168 0.42 16.82 13.83
CA LYS A 168 0.01 16.79 15.25
C LYS A 168 -1.47 17.04 15.54
N TYR A 169 -2.27 17.41 14.55
CA TYR A 169 -3.65 17.87 14.75
C TYR A 169 -4.67 16.89 14.16
N ASP A 170 -5.86 16.79 14.77
CA ASP A 170 -7.04 16.11 14.20
C ASP A 170 -7.11 16.35 12.68
N THR A 171 -7.04 15.26 11.90
CA THR A 171 -7.17 15.33 10.44
C THR A 171 -8.23 14.35 9.97
N ARG A 172 -9.28 14.85 9.33
CA ARG A 172 -10.45 14.07 8.91
C ARG A 172 -10.58 14.12 7.39
N VAL A 173 -10.37 12.98 6.74
CA VAL A 173 -10.48 12.82 5.27
C VAL A 173 -11.54 11.80 4.89
N ASP A 174 -12.11 11.98 3.71
CA ASP A 174 -12.94 10.98 3.04
C ASP A 174 -12.12 10.29 1.95
N ILE A 175 -11.84 9.00 2.14
CA ILE A 175 -11.21 8.16 1.13
C ILE A 175 -12.27 7.76 0.10
N ARG A 176 -11.98 7.94 -1.19
CA ARG A 176 -12.78 7.46 -2.32
C ARG A 176 -11.89 6.77 -3.34
N GLY A 177 -12.49 5.95 -4.18
CA GLY A 177 -11.84 5.41 -5.37
C GLY A 177 -12.16 6.22 -6.62
N PHE A 178 -11.39 6.04 -7.68
CA PHE A 178 -11.74 6.54 -9.01
C PHE A 178 -12.50 5.45 -9.78
N ALA A 179 -13.71 5.75 -10.23
CA ALA A 179 -14.64 4.83 -10.86
C ALA A 179 -14.30 4.55 -12.34
N TYR A 180 -13.10 4.02 -12.59
CA TYR A 180 -12.57 3.69 -13.91
C TYR A 180 -12.21 2.21 -14.01
N ASP A 181 -12.39 1.62 -15.19
CA ASP A 181 -12.07 0.20 -15.43
C ASP A 181 -10.56 -0.04 -15.40
N ASN A 182 -9.78 0.92 -15.88
CA ASN A 182 -8.32 0.99 -15.81
C ASN A 182 -7.95 2.47 -15.76
N LEU A 183 -7.49 2.97 -14.60
CA LEU A 183 -7.17 4.38 -14.45
C LEU A 183 -5.92 4.74 -15.26
N GLU A 184 -5.92 5.85 -15.98
CA GLU A 184 -4.73 6.40 -16.64
C GLU A 184 -3.79 7.09 -15.63
N PRO A 185 -2.48 7.25 -15.89
CA PRO A 185 -1.60 8.11 -15.08
C PRO A 185 -2.21 9.50 -14.82
N PHE A 186 -1.81 10.12 -13.70
CA PHE A 186 -2.08 11.53 -13.47
C PHE A 186 -1.21 12.40 -14.39
N SER A 187 -1.70 13.60 -14.71
CA SER A 187 -0.98 14.54 -15.58
C SER A 187 -1.40 15.98 -15.22
N PRO A 188 -0.50 16.99 -15.25
CA PRO A 188 -0.85 18.36 -14.90
C PRO A 188 -1.94 19.00 -15.79
N SER A 189 -2.26 18.34 -16.92
CA SER A 189 -3.30 18.71 -17.88
C SER A 189 -4.69 18.12 -17.59
N ARG A 190 -4.88 17.36 -16.50
CA ARG A 190 -6.18 16.85 -16.04
C ARG A 190 -6.26 16.91 -14.52
N ASP A 191 -7.18 17.71 -13.99
CA ASP A 191 -7.39 17.79 -12.55
C ASP A 191 -8.00 16.48 -12.04
N VAL A 192 -7.57 16.00 -10.87
CA VAL A 192 -8.15 14.83 -10.23
C VAL A 192 -9.60 15.05 -9.81
N ALA A 193 -10.04 16.31 -9.65
CA ALA A 193 -11.44 16.68 -9.42
C ALA A 193 -12.35 16.48 -10.67
N GLU A 194 -11.78 16.28 -11.86
CA GLU A 194 -12.53 15.93 -13.07
C GLU A 194 -12.78 14.41 -13.19
N LEU A 195 -12.13 13.60 -12.34
CA LEU A 195 -12.26 12.14 -12.35
C LEU A 195 -13.51 11.71 -11.59
N GLN A 196 -14.33 10.85 -12.21
CA GLN A 196 -15.51 10.29 -11.55
C GLN A 196 -15.11 9.48 -10.29
N PRO A 197 -15.61 9.80 -9.09
CA PRO A 197 -15.35 9.01 -7.88
C PRO A 197 -16.27 7.79 -7.78
N THR A 198 -15.93 6.86 -6.90
CA THR A 198 -16.83 5.79 -6.42
C THR A 198 -18.01 6.34 -5.63
N THR A 199 -19.10 5.58 -5.58
CA THR A 199 -20.23 5.82 -4.66
C THR A 199 -19.85 5.45 -3.22
N ALA A 200 -19.01 4.42 -3.07
CA ALA A 200 -18.38 4.04 -1.82
C ALA A 200 -17.40 5.14 -1.34
N ILE A 201 -17.52 5.49 -0.06
CA ILE A 201 -16.68 6.45 0.66
C ILE A 201 -16.23 5.80 1.97
N LYS A 202 -15.02 6.11 2.46
CA LYS A 202 -14.55 5.71 3.78
C LYS A 202 -13.97 6.90 4.55
N PRO A 203 -14.65 7.36 5.61
CA PRO A 203 -14.05 8.23 6.61
C PRO A 203 -12.77 7.64 7.19
N TRP A 204 -11.70 8.44 7.20
CA TRP A 204 -10.51 8.24 8.03
C TRP A 204 -10.34 9.48 8.90
N ASP A 205 -10.45 9.29 10.21
CA ASP A 205 -10.28 10.33 11.22
C ASP A 205 -9.01 9.98 11.98
N ILE A 206 -8.00 10.84 11.84
CA ILE A 206 -6.66 10.70 12.41
C ILE A 206 -6.61 11.65 13.60
N GLU A 207 -6.81 11.10 14.80
CA GLU A 207 -6.90 11.84 16.07
C GLU A 207 -5.60 11.75 16.87
N GLU A 208 -4.65 10.90 16.45
CA GLU A 208 -3.32 10.73 17.04
C GLU A 208 -2.27 11.70 16.44
N GLU A 209 -1.31 12.14 17.25
CA GLU A 209 -0.06 12.71 16.72
C GLU A 209 0.75 11.60 16.04
N TRP A 210 1.30 11.86 14.85
CA TRP A 210 2.37 11.01 14.31
C TRP A 210 3.73 11.50 14.80
N SER A 211 4.75 10.65 14.72
CA SER A 211 6.10 11.03 15.14
C SER A 211 6.61 12.29 14.43
N SER A 212 7.51 12.99 15.11
CA SER A 212 8.13 14.22 14.60
C SER A 212 9.58 14.02 14.15
N THR A 213 10.18 12.87 14.46
CA THR A 213 11.61 12.59 14.26
C THR A 213 11.89 11.41 13.35
N GLU A 214 11.16 10.29 13.52
CA GLU A 214 11.44 9.03 12.84
C GLU A 214 10.24 8.61 11.96
N PRO A 215 10.45 8.20 10.69
CA PRO A 215 9.38 7.71 9.82
C PRO A 215 8.69 6.45 10.37
N GLU A 216 7.36 6.46 10.34
CA GLU A 216 6.50 5.35 10.78
C GLU A 216 5.38 5.11 9.77
N TRP A 217 5.06 3.83 9.56
CA TRP A 217 3.95 3.38 8.71
C TRP A 217 2.61 3.46 9.44
N HIS A 218 1.65 4.12 8.79
CA HIS A 218 0.25 4.22 9.22
C HIS A 218 -0.64 3.51 8.20
N GLU A 219 -1.70 2.86 8.68
CA GLU A 219 -2.68 2.18 7.83
C GLU A 219 -4.00 2.94 7.78
N THR A 220 -4.64 2.99 6.61
CA THR A 220 -6.04 3.40 6.54
C THR A 220 -6.95 2.41 7.27
N PRO A 221 -8.13 2.85 7.74
CA PRO A 221 -9.26 1.96 7.99
C PRO A 221 -9.57 1.06 6.79
N ASP A 222 -10.32 -0.03 7.00
CA ASP A 222 -10.71 -0.91 5.90
C ASP A 222 -11.53 -0.17 4.83
N ILE A 223 -11.04 -0.26 3.59
CA ILE A 223 -11.59 0.31 2.35
C ILE A 223 -12.09 -0.79 1.39
N SER A 224 -12.28 -2.02 1.88
CA SER A 224 -12.73 -3.18 1.10
C SER A 224 -13.91 -2.89 0.16
N HIS A 225 -14.91 -2.12 0.61
CA HIS A 225 -16.08 -1.70 -0.16
C HIS A 225 -15.76 -0.76 -1.34
N ILE A 226 -14.74 0.11 -1.21
CA ILE A 226 -14.28 0.96 -2.31
C ILE A 226 -13.58 0.13 -3.38
N ILE A 227 -12.73 -0.82 -2.95
CA ILE A 227 -12.05 -1.73 -3.88
C ILE A 227 -13.06 -2.66 -4.56
N GLN A 228 -14.08 -3.14 -3.84
CA GLN A 228 -15.17 -3.96 -4.40
C GLN A 228 -15.92 -3.23 -5.52
N GLU A 229 -16.32 -1.96 -5.31
CA GLU A 229 -16.99 -1.17 -6.35
C GLU A 229 -16.16 -1.07 -7.64
N ILE A 230 -14.83 -1.00 -7.52
CA ILE A 230 -13.92 -0.92 -8.69
C ILE A 230 -13.73 -2.28 -9.37
N VAL A 231 -13.54 -3.38 -8.62
CA VAL A 231 -13.31 -4.71 -9.22
C VAL A 231 -14.58 -5.37 -9.75
N ASP A 232 -15.76 -4.91 -9.35
CA ASP A 232 -17.05 -5.37 -9.88
C ASP A 232 -17.40 -4.73 -11.24
N ARG A 233 -16.70 -3.65 -11.62
CA ARG A 233 -17.00 -2.86 -12.83
C ARG A 233 -17.01 -3.71 -14.11
N SER A 234 -17.91 -3.36 -15.03
CA SER A 234 -18.20 -4.17 -16.20
C SER A 234 -16.97 -4.47 -17.08
N GLY A 235 -16.05 -3.51 -17.24
CA GLY A 235 -14.78 -3.67 -17.96
C GLY A 235 -13.53 -3.88 -17.10
N TRP A 236 -13.64 -4.05 -15.77
CA TRP A 236 -12.47 -4.38 -14.94
C TRP A 236 -11.82 -5.70 -15.38
N ARG A 237 -10.49 -5.75 -15.32
CA ARG A 237 -9.65 -6.91 -15.65
C ARG A 237 -8.47 -6.97 -14.68
N ALA A 238 -8.08 -8.17 -14.28
CA ALA A 238 -6.86 -8.36 -13.50
C ALA A 238 -5.65 -7.79 -14.26
N GLY A 239 -4.83 -6.99 -13.58
CA GLY A 239 -3.71 -6.25 -14.15
C GLY A 239 -4.03 -4.79 -14.52
N ASN A 240 -5.29 -4.37 -14.54
CA ASN A 240 -5.66 -2.96 -14.67
C ASN A 240 -5.12 -2.13 -13.49
N ALA A 241 -5.11 -0.81 -13.65
CA ALA A 241 -4.74 0.11 -12.59
C ALA A 241 -5.97 0.60 -11.81
N LEU A 242 -5.86 0.54 -10.48
CA LEU A 242 -6.80 1.12 -9.52
C LEU A 242 -6.24 2.44 -9.01
N GLY A 243 -7.09 3.39 -8.63
CA GLY A 243 -6.63 4.59 -7.90
C GLY A 243 -7.64 5.08 -6.86
N LEU A 244 -7.13 5.84 -5.91
CA LEU A 244 -7.84 6.39 -4.75
C LEU A 244 -7.50 7.87 -4.57
N ILE A 245 -8.38 8.60 -3.90
CA ILE A 245 -8.19 9.99 -3.43
C ILE A 245 -8.58 10.09 -1.97
N PHE A 246 -7.81 10.84 -1.18
CA PHE A 246 -8.10 11.19 0.21
C PHE A 246 -8.48 12.68 0.22
N GLU A 247 -9.78 12.97 0.18
CA GLU A 247 -10.32 14.33 0.14
C GLU A 247 -10.48 14.90 1.56
N SER A 248 -10.18 16.17 1.82
CA SER A 248 -10.44 16.73 3.15
C SER A 248 -11.94 16.84 3.44
N ARG A 249 -12.36 16.48 4.66
CA ARG A 249 -13.78 16.48 5.04
C ARG A 249 -14.21 17.88 5.53
N PRO A 250 -15.36 18.42 5.06
CA PRO A 250 -15.89 19.68 5.58
C PRO A 250 -16.03 19.68 7.12
N GLY A 251 -15.39 20.65 7.76
CA GLY A 251 -15.33 20.76 9.22
C GLY A 251 -14.07 20.18 9.87
N ASP A 252 -13.12 19.68 9.08
CA ASP A 252 -11.75 19.42 9.54
C ASP A 252 -11.09 20.68 10.15
N ARG A 253 -10.11 20.47 11.04
CA ARG A 253 -9.48 21.53 11.85
C ARG A 253 -7.97 21.60 11.72
N SER A 254 -7.33 20.82 10.84
CA SER A 254 -5.89 20.88 10.58
C SER A 254 -5.48 22.11 9.74
N THR A 255 -6.14 23.26 9.94
CA THR A 255 -6.11 24.50 9.11
C THR A 255 -4.73 25.08 8.79
N GLU A 256 -3.71 24.66 9.53
CA GLU A 256 -2.31 25.10 9.43
C GLU A 256 -1.32 23.91 9.33
N TYR A 257 -1.78 22.67 9.57
CA TYR A 257 -0.92 21.51 9.88
C TYR A 257 -1.48 20.19 9.33
N ASN A 258 -1.65 20.13 8.01
CA ASN A 258 -1.97 18.93 7.25
C ASN A 258 -1.07 17.72 7.61
N ARG A 259 -1.55 16.52 7.27
CA ARG A 259 -0.73 15.30 7.29
C ARG A 259 0.17 15.28 6.06
N VAL A 260 1.41 14.87 6.25
CA VAL A 260 2.42 14.75 5.20
C VAL A 260 3.03 13.36 5.22
N ILE A 261 3.03 12.71 4.07
CA ILE A 261 3.57 11.37 3.84
C ILE A 261 4.64 11.42 2.75
N TYR A 262 5.48 10.39 2.69
CA TYR A 262 6.38 10.21 1.56
C TYR A 262 5.62 9.80 0.29
N ALA A 263 6.09 10.31 -0.84
CA ALA A 263 5.68 9.87 -2.18
C ALA A 263 6.68 8.86 -2.74
N TYR A 264 6.35 8.27 -3.90
CA TYR A 264 7.29 7.49 -4.71
C TYR A 264 8.64 8.20 -4.94
N ASP A 265 8.63 9.52 -5.20
CA ASP A 265 9.84 10.30 -5.48
C ASP A 265 10.78 10.49 -4.29
N SER A 266 10.40 10.08 -3.08
CA SER A 266 11.32 9.97 -1.94
C SER A 266 12.00 8.61 -1.83
N GLY A 267 11.52 7.59 -2.56
CA GLY A 267 12.04 6.22 -2.52
C GLY A 267 10.95 5.17 -2.74
N SER A 268 11.23 4.14 -3.55
CA SER A 268 10.29 3.04 -3.80
C SER A 268 10.04 2.14 -2.57
N ASP A 269 10.90 2.23 -1.56
CA ASP A 269 10.81 1.59 -0.26
C ASP A 269 9.93 2.36 0.75
N VAL A 270 9.70 3.65 0.51
CA VAL A 270 8.84 4.52 1.34
C VAL A 270 7.49 4.85 0.68
N ALA A 271 7.31 4.45 -0.58
CA ALA A 271 6.14 4.74 -1.42
C ALA A 271 4.82 4.13 -0.89
N PRO A 272 3.66 4.80 -1.07
CA PRO A 272 2.36 4.30 -0.61
C PRO A 272 2.01 2.90 -1.14
N VAL A 273 1.54 2.01 -0.25
CA VAL A 273 1.28 0.59 -0.57
C VAL A 273 -0.20 0.27 -0.47
N LEU A 274 -0.81 -0.17 -1.57
CA LEU A 274 -2.13 -0.82 -1.56
C LEU A 274 -1.99 -2.27 -1.09
N TYR A 275 -2.60 -2.59 0.05
CA TYR A 275 -2.80 -3.94 0.57
C TYR A 275 -4.23 -4.38 0.26
N VAL A 276 -4.40 -5.58 -0.32
CA VAL A 276 -5.72 -6.19 -0.52
C VAL A 276 -5.64 -7.69 -0.25
N ARG A 277 -6.63 -8.19 0.50
CA ARG A 277 -6.88 -9.61 0.74
C ARG A 277 -8.25 -9.97 0.16
N PHE A 278 -8.33 -10.99 -0.70
CA PHE A 278 -9.54 -11.33 -1.48
C PHE A 278 -9.67 -12.84 -1.70
N THR A 279 -10.86 -13.32 -2.11
CA THR A 279 -11.00 -14.66 -2.70
C THR A 279 -11.21 -14.59 -4.21
N ARG A 280 -10.61 -15.53 -4.94
CA ARG A 280 -11.04 -15.89 -6.30
C ARG A 280 -12.25 -16.82 -6.29
#